data_AF-W7JUC9-F1
#
_entry.id   AF-W7JUC9-F1
#
_cell.length_a   1.000
_cell.length_b   1.000
_cell.length_c   1.000
_cell.angle_alpha   90.00
_cell.angle_beta   90.00
_cell.angle_gamma   90.00
#
_symmetry.space_group_name_H-M   'P 1'
#
loop_
_entity.id
_entity.type
_entity.pdbx_description
1 polymer ?
#
loop_
_entity_poly.entity_id
_entity_poly.type
_entity_poly.pdbx_seq_one_letter_code
_entity_poly.pdbx_strand_id
1 'polypeptide(L)'
;MIQLLVAFFVVSTTLIIFEYFFFDDVFMILRSNNGSLVKLYCRLDVKKSTLILAYKLNKNVFETSFELKRLYNENGYLMKPYAKNVVMNFLSAHGRTLKLKN
;
A
#
# COMPACT_ATOMS: atom_id res chain seq x y z
N MET A 1 22.62 -15.96 21.81
CA MET A 1 22.50 -14.97 20.72
C MET A 1 22.06 -15.58 19.40
N ILE A 2 22.78 -16.58 18.84
CA ILE A 2 22.46 -17.17 17.53
C ILE A 2 21.06 -17.81 17.48
N GLN A 3 20.65 -18.57 18.50
CA GLN A 3 19.31 -19.17 18.54
C GLN A 3 18.18 -18.12 18.57
N LEU A 4 18.41 -16.99 19.23
CA LEU A 4 17.43 -15.89 19.28
C LEU A 4 17.30 -15.20 17.91
N LEU A 5 18.43 -15.09 17.20
CA LEU A 5 18.48 -14.55 15.83
C LEU A 5 17.74 -15.47 14.84
N VAL A 6 17.94 -16.79 14.97
CA VAL A 6 17.25 -17.79 14.15
C VAL A 6 15.75 -17.78 14.44
N ALA A 7 15.35 -17.73 15.72
CA ALA A 7 13.94 -17.63 16.09
C ALA A 7 13.30 -16.34 15.54
N PHE A 8 14.00 -15.21 15.63
CA PHE A 8 13.55 -13.95 15.04
C PHE A 8 13.37 -14.08 13.52
N PHE A 9 14.34 -14.67 12.82
CA PHE A 9 14.27 -14.86 11.38
C PHE A 9 13.10 -15.76 10.96
N VAL A 10 12.87 -16.86 11.70
CA VAL A 10 11.76 -17.77 11.44
C VAL A 10 10.43 -17.06 11.65
N VAL A 11 10.26 -16.37 12.78
CA VAL A 11 9.02 -15.63 13.09
C VAL A 11 8.77 -14.51 12.07
N SER A 12 9.79 -13.73 11.71
CA SER A 12 9.66 -12.68 10.69
C SER A 12 9.33 -13.25 9.31
N THR A 13 9.97 -14.35 8.91
CA THR A 13 9.68 -14.99 7.61
C THR A 13 8.27 -15.56 7.58
N THR A 14 7.84 -16.20 8.66
CA THR A 14 6.47 -16.71 8.82
C THR A 14 5.46 -15.56 8.78
N LEU A 15 5.71 -14.45 9.46
CA LEU A 15 4.84 -13.27 9.42
C LEU A 15 4.76 -12.67 8.01
N ILE A 16 5.88 -12.57 7.28
CA ILE A 16 5.90 -12.10 5.88
C ILE A 16 5.11 -13.03 4.97
N ILE A 17 5.23 -14.36 5.17
CA ILE A 17 4.46 -15.35 4.42
C ILE A 17 2.97 -15.24 4.76
N PHE A 18 2.61 -15.11 6.04
CA PHE A 18 1.22 -14.87 6.45
C PHE A 18 0.70 -13.55 5.87
N GLU A 19 1.50 -12.49 5.83
CA GLU A 19 1.13 -11.23 5.23
C GLU A 19 0.88 -11.39 3.73
N TYR A 20 1.75 -12.12 3.03
CA TYR A 20 1.60 -12.44 1.61
C TYR A 20 0.36 -13.29 1.30
N PHE A 21 -0.01 -14.25 2.15
CA PHE A 21 -1.16 -15.15 1.92
C PHE A 21 -2.49 -14.63 2.47
N PHE A 22 -2.49 -13.80 3.53
CA PHE A 22 -3.71 -13.34 4.20
C PHE A 22 -4.07 -11.89 3.93
N PHE A 23 -3.10 -11.01 3.64
CA PHE A 23 -3.41 -9.68 3.10
C PHE A 23 -3.57 -9.76 1.59
N ASP A 24 -4.47 -10.65 1.16
CA ASP A 24 -5.00 -10.59 -0.19
C ASP A 24 -5.87 -9.33 -0.27
N ASP A 25 -5.17 -8.29 -0.72
CA ASP A 25 -5.64 -7.33 -1.68
C ASP A 25 -6.28 -6.05 -1.09
N VAL A 26 -7.11 -6.01 -0.04
CA VAL A 26 -7.78 -4.73 0.37
C VAL A 26 -7.05 -3.99 1.51
N PHE A 27 -6.33 -2.92 1.17
CA PHE A 27 -5.63 -2.04 2.12
C PHE A 27 -6.55 -0.99 2.77
N MET A 28 -7.48 -0.43 2.00
CA MET A 28 -8.37 0.61 2.49
C MET A 28 -9.70 0.58 1.77
N ILE A 29 -10.79 0.80 2.48
CA ILE A 29 -12.13 0.94 1.89
C ILE A 29 -12.56 2.39 2.05
N LEU A 30 -12.66 3.10 0.94
CA LEU A 30 -13.17 4.46 0.89
C LEU A 30 -14.66 4.44 0.52
N ARG A 31 -15.45 5.32 1.14
CA ARG A 31 -16.85 5.51 0.75
C ARG A 31 -16.94 6.62 -0.29
N SER A 32 -17.47 6.27 -1.46
CA SER A 32 -17.68 7.17 -2.59
C SER A 32 -18.95 8.00 -2.42
N ASN A 33 -19.11 9.08 -3.20
CA ASN A 33 -20.24 10.02 -3.15
C ASN A 33 -21.60 9.40 -3.42
N ASN A 34 -21.61 8.38 -4.26
CA ASN A 34 -22.79 7.60 -4.61
C ASN A 34 -23.08 6.48 -3.59
N GLY A 35 -22.37 6.42 -2.46
CA GLY A 35 -22.51 5.37 -1.46
C GLY A 35 -21.78 4.07 -1.79
N SER A 36 -21.13 3.97 -2.96
CA SER A 36 -20.35 2.79 -3.35
C SER A 36 -19.04 2.68 -2.56
N LEU A 37 -18.58 1.45 -2.33
CA LEU A 37 -17.33 1.16 -1.63
C LEU A 37 -16.19 1.04 -2.64
N VAL A 38 -15.18 1.90 -2.49
CA VAL A 38 -13.94 1.91 -3.25
C VAL A 38 -12.90 1.15 -2.44
N LYS A 39 -12.57 -0.07 -2.89
CA LYS A 39 -11.51 -0.87 -2.29
C LYS A 39 -10.18 -0.50 -2.93
N LEU A 40 -9.27 0.01 -2.13
CA LEU A 40 -7.88 0.24 -2.50
C LEU A 40 -7.05 -0.97 -2.12
N TYR A 41 -6.12 -1.29 -3.01
CA TYR A 41 -5.29 -2.46 -2.94
C TYR A 41 -3.84 -2.06 -2.77
N CYS A 42 -3.10 -2.76 -1.91
CA CYS A 42 -1.68 -2.49 -1.72
C CYS A 42 -0.87 -3.71 -2.15
N ARG A 43 0.15 -3.50 -2.98
CA ARG A 43 1.01 -4.56 -3.51
C ARG A 43 2.46 -4.16 -3.40
N LEU A 44 3.30 -5.05 -2.89
CA LEU A 44 4.74 -4.81 -2.80
C LEU A 44 5.43 -5.32 -4.08
N ASP A 45 6.08 -4.42 -4.82
CA ASP A 45 7.02 -4.80 -5.88
C ASP A 45 8.42 -4.86 -5.31
N VAL A 46 8.85 -6.07 -4.96
CA VAL A 46 10.16 -6.36 -4.38
C VAL A 46 11.30 -6.06 -5.36
N LYS A 47 11.08 -6.24 -6.68
CA LYS A 47 12.11 -6.00 -7.70
C LYS A 47 12.46 -4.52 -7.80
N LYS A 48 11.45 -3.66 -7.67
CA LYS A 48 11.61 -2.20 -7.72
C LYS A 48 11.74 -1.54 -6.36
N SER A 49 11.58 -2.30 -5.27
CA SER A 49 11.50 -1.77 -3.90
C SER A 49 10.45 -0.65 -3.79
N THR A 50 9.26 -0.91 -4.34
CA THR A 50 8.13 0.03 -4.35
C THR A 50 6.89 -0.60 -3.76
N LEU A 51 6.17 0.16 -2.95
CA LEU A 51 4.82 -0.17 -2.52
C LEU A 51 3.84 0.42 -3.54
N ILE A 52 2.93 -0.37 -4.07
CA ILE A 52 1.96 0.05 -5.11
C ILE A 52 0.59 0.12 -4.46
N LEU A 53 -0.05 1.30 -4.53
CA LEU A 53 -1.46 1.46 -4.20
C LEU A 53 -2.26 1.45 -5.49
N ALA A 54 -3.18 0.50 -5.61
CA ALA A 54 -3.99 0.26 -6.78
C ALA A 54 -5.49 0.35 -6.48
N TYR A 55 -6.27 0.67 -7.49
CA TYR A 55 -7.73 0.67 -7.48
C TYR A 55 -8.22 -0.04 -8.74
N LYS A 56 -9.07 -1.05 -8.57
CA LYS A 56 -9.69 -1.79 -9.67
C LYS A 56 -11.11 -1.24 -9.88
N LEU A 57 -11.40 -0.73 -11.07
CA LEU A 57 -12.74 -0.32 -11.50
C LEU A 57 -13.07 -0.99 -12.82
N ASN A 58 -14.08 -1.87 -12.80
CA ASN A 58 -14.43 -2.72 -13.94
C ASN A 58 -13.21 -3.52 -14.42
N LYS A 59 -12.77 -3.32 -15.67
CA LYS A 59 -11.57 -3.95 -16.26
C LYS A 59 -10.30 -3.09 -16.14
N ASN A 60 -10.40 -1.88 -15.59
CA ASN A 60 -9.28 -0.95 -15.50
C ASN A 60 -8.64 -0.98 -14.12
N VAL A 61 -7.31 -0.94 -14.08
CA VAL A 61 -6.51 -0.82 -12.86
C VAL A 61 -5.83 0.53 -12.87
N PHE A 62 -6.06 1.32 -11.83
CA PHE A 62 -5.39 2.59 -11.59
C PHE A 62 -4.40 2.40 -10.46
N GLU A 63 -3.16 2.85 -10.61
CA GLU A 63 -2.13 2.60 -9.61
C GLU A 63 -1.19 3.79 -9.42
N THR A 64 -0.61 3.87 -8.23
CA THR A 64 0.48 4.77 -7.88
C THR A 64 1.53 4.01 -7.08
N SER A 65 2.80 4.41 -7.24
CA SER A 65 3.93 3.77 -6.58
C SER A 65 4.54 4.68 -5.52
N PHE A 66 4.90 4.10 -4.38
CA PHE A 66 5.70 4.70 -3.32
C PHE A 66 7.07 4.03 -3.34
N GLU A 67 8.13 4.81 -3.51
CA GLU A 67 9.49 4.31 -3.34
C GLU A 67 9.74 4.06 -1.85
N LEU A 68 10.06 2.83 -1.46
CA LEU A 68 10.23 2.48 -0.04
C LEU A 68 11.31 3.32 0.64
N LYS A 69 12.41 3.60 -0.08
CA LYS A 69 13.52 4.47 0.37
C LYS A 69 13.11 5.93 0.63
N ARG A 70 11.99 6.39 0.06
CA ARG A 70 11.44 7.73 0.27
C ARG A 70 10.27 7.69 1.24
N LEU A 71 9.59 6.55 1.32
CA LEU A 71 8.47 6.32 2.22
C LEU A 71 8.92 6.22 3.68
N TYR A 72 10.09 5.65 3.93
CA TYR A 72 10.69 5.58 5.26
C TYR A 72 12.03 6.31 5.28
N ASN A 73 12.31 7.04 6.36
CA ASN A 73 13.64 7.59 6.58
C ASN A 73 14.62 6.50 7.08
N GLU A 74 15.89 6.88 7.27
CA GLU A 74 16.96 5.97 7.70
C GLU A 74 16.70 5.30 9.06
N ASN A 75 15.85 5.92 9.89
CA ASN A 75 15.44 5.40 11.19
C ASN A 75 14.17 4.52 11.11
N GLY A 76 13.67 4.24 9.91
CA GLY A 76 12.45 3.45 9.69
C GLY A 76 11.14 4.19 9.95
N TYR A 77 11.16 5.51 10.14
CA TYR A 77 9.94 6.29 10.35
C TYR A 77 9.27 6.67 9.03
N LEU A 78 7.95 6.56 9.00
CA LEU A 78 7.12 6.95 7.86
C LEU A 78 7.26 8.46 7.57
N MET A 79 7.71 8.77 6.36
CA MET A 79 7.76 10.12 5.80
C MET A 79 6.36 10.59 5.40
N LYS A 80 5.56 11.01 6.40
CA LYS A 80 4.17 11.44 6.22
C LYS A 80 3.96 12.46 5.09
N PRO A 81 4.82 13.48 4.88
CA PRO A 81 4.63 14.45 3.80
C PRO A 81 4.74 13.81 2.40
N TYR A 82 5.71 12.92 2.21
CA TYR A 82 5.88 12.19 0.94
C TYR A 82 4.68 11.27 0.68
N ALA A 83 4.29 10.47 1.69
CA ALA A 83 3.13 9.59 1.59
C ALA A 83 1.85 10.37 1.25
N LYS A 84 1.62 11.49 1.94
CA LYS A 84 0.46 12.37 1.69
C LYS A 84 0.48 12.94 0.27
N ASN A 85 1.62 13.45 -0.21
CA ASN A 85 1.71 14.00 -1.56
C ASN A 85 1.42 12.96 -2.64
N VAL A 86 2.00 11.76 -2.53
CA VAL A 86 1.75 10.67 -3.50
C VAL A 86 0.27 10.29 -3.52
N VAL A 87 -0.37 10.14 -2.35
CA VAL A 87 -1.81 9.87 -2.27
C VAL A 87 -2.64 11.01 -2.84
N MET A 88 -2.36 12.26 -2.48
CA MET A 88 -3.11 13.43 -2.99
C MET A 88 -2.97 13.57 -4.51
N ASN A 89 -1.80 13.29 -5.07
CA ASN A 89 -1.59 13.30 -6.52
C ASN A 89 -2.39 12.19 -7.20
N PHE A 90 -2.38 10.98 -6.65
CA PHE A 90 -3.18 9.86 -7.14
C PHE A 90 -4.67 10.16 -7.09
N LEU A 91 -5.16 10.67 -5.95
CA LEU A 91 -6.55 11.05 -5.77
C LEU A 91 -6.94 12.24 -6.65
N SER A 92 -6.04 13.17 -6.93
CA SER A 92 -6.32 14.29 -7.84
C SER A 92 -6.38 13.84 -9.30
N ALA A 93 -5.46 12.96 -9.71
CA ALA A 93 -5.41 12.39 -11.06
C ALA A 93 -6.61 11.48 -11.37
N HIS A 94 -7.10 10.76 -10.35
CA HIS A 94 -8.16 9.75 -10.53
C HIS A 94 -9.46 10.08 -9.79
N GLY A 95 -9.55 11.22 -9.08
CA GLY A 95 -10.65 11.54 -8.16
C GLY A 95 -12.01 11.61 -8.82
N ARG A 96 -12.08 12.15 -10.05
CA ARG A 96 -13.30 12.14 -10.86
C ARG A 96 -13.76 10.71 -11.19
N THR A 97 -12.81 9.82 -11.48
CA THR A 97 -13.06 8.40 -11.78
C THR A 97 -13.40 7.60 -10.52
N LEU A 98 -12.83 7.98 -9.37
CA LEU A 98 -13.04 7.37 -8.05
C LEU A 98 -14.34 7.85 -7.38
N LYS A 99 -14.98 8.92 -7.90
CA LYS A 99 -16.21 9.53 -7.36
C LYS A 99 -16.13 9.85 -5.85
N LEU A 100 -14.94 10.17 -5.34
CA LEU A 100 -14.71 10.42 -3.91
C LEU A 100 -15.33 11.75 -3.46
N LYS A 101 -15.74 11.84 -2.18
CA LYS A 101 -16.30 13.08 -1.59
C LYS A 101 -15.20 14.11 -1.45
N ASN A 102 -15.39 15.25 -2.10
CA ASN A 102 -14.63 16.46 -1.80
C ASN A 102 -14.94 16.93 -0.39
#